data_AF-E3BGE0-F1
#
_entry.id   AF-E3BGE0-F1
#
_cell.length_a   1.000
_cell.length_b   1.000
_cell.length_c   1.000
_cell.angle_alpha   90.00
_cell.angle_beta   90.00
_cell.angle_gamma   90.00
#
_symmetry.space_group_name_H-M   'P 1'
#
loop_
_entity.id
_entity.type
_entity.pdbx_description
1 polymer ?
#
loop_
_entity_poly.entity_id
_entity_poly.type
_entity_poly.pdbx_seq_one_letter_code
_entity_poly.pdbx_strand_id
1 'polypeptide(L)'
;MIRKALPVLFILMFFFSKASANQVNISIQGVEGELGDNVDAYLQSIAEQDYSTSLQFQAQLERSFRDALKALGYYNAKFHFSVKKSDLVISIDPGDPVIIEKSDLLIEGEAKQDKEFQQLIEESGLDKGAILNHGLYEKLKSDLRNLALKKGYFNGQFIVHKLDVAPSINQAFVSLHYESGIRYQFGDTQILGSQIDLDRVVSLTPYEKKEFYDVTKVGEFNQSLSNTDWFSSVLVEPDLSELGDERELPIKVSLAPQARNKIETGLGYGTDVGVRGSLKWKKPWVNSRGHSFDSNLSLSDPEQSLKAGYSIPLQDVLKDFYRIQLGIKRRHDADTNSIQSNLAFERHWILDNGWHTKAYTRYLTENYTQGLQDDNGQFLLLGMSFSRSRIRGNSMPLWADRQDITIEYGDPSLLSDTRVTRLLAGTAWIRSIGNNHRGIFRIDAGANFAEGFDKLPPSLRFFAGGDSNLRGYGYKSISPTDSSGALTGAKYIATSTLEYQYRIYQDWWGAAFYDVGDAFNDSFEVKRSTGFGVRWGSPLGAVRLDFAWGLDASEGSEFKLHFTLGPEL
;
A
#
# COMPACT_ATOMS: atom_id res chain seq x y z
N MET A 1 72.97 -37.84 29.59
CA MET A 1 73.55 -36.47 29.52
C MET A 1 72.51 -35.52 28.93
N ILE A 2 72.19 -34.44 29.66
CA ILE A 2 71.77 -33.08 29.19
C ILE A 2 70.54 -33.01 28.24
N ARG A 3 69.34 -32.69 28.75
CA ARG A 3 68.67 -31.36 28.77
C ARG A 3 68.64 -30.60 27.43
N LYS A 4 67.44 -30.41 26.85
CA LYS A 4 66.69 -29.13 26.80
C LYS A 4 65.37 -29.27 26.04
N ALA A 5 64.40 -28.46 26.47
CA ALA A 5 62.98 -28.52 26.16
C ALA A 5 62.52 -27.36 25.24
N LEU A 6 61.52 -27.68 24.40
CA LEU A 6 60.43 -26.87 23.78
C LEU A 6 60.75 -25.57 22.98
N PRO A 7 59.90 -25.17 21.99
CA PRO A 7 58.44 -25.30 21.97
C PRO A 7 57.77 -25.83 20.69
N VAL A 8 56.58 -26.43 20.87
CA VAL A 8 55.65 -26.91 19.85
C VAL A 8 54.56 -25.88 19.60
N LEU A 9 54.21 -25.72 18.33
CA LEU A 9 53.14 -24.91 17.79
C LEU A 9 51.85 -25.76 17.66
N PHE A 10 50.72 -25.19 18.11
CA PHE A 10 49.33 -25.37 17.63
C PHE A 10 48.69 -26.79 17.53
N ILE A 11 47.54 -26.99 18.20
CA ILE A 11 46.22 -27.28 17.58
C ILE A 11 45.14 -27.56 18.66
N LEU A 12 43.97 -26.96 18.40
CA LEU A 12 42.64 -27.06 19.00
C LEU A 12 42.32 -28.21 19.97
N MET A 13 41.67 -27.86 21.08
CA MET A 13 40.34 -28.38 21.42
C MET A 13 39.64 -27.39 22.37
N PHE A 14 38.80 -26.52 21.80
CA PHE A 14 37.72 -25.88 22.57
C PHE A 14 36.73 -26.99 22.91
N PHE A 15 36.83 -27.54 24.13
CA PHE A 15 35.74 -28.28 24.75
C PHE A 15 34.63 -27.28 25.07
N PHE A 16 33.73 -27.04 24.11
CA PHE A 16 32.37 -26.63 24.47
C PHE A 16 31.69 -27.88 25.02
N SER A 17 31.65 -27.98 26.35
CA SER A 17 30.76 -28.91 27.04
C SER A 17 29.34 -28.63 26.57
N LYS A 18 28.79 -29.47 25.68
CA LYS A 18 27.35 -29.62 25.57
C LYS A 18 26.91 -30.21 26.90
N ALA A 19 26.51 -29.34 27.83
CA ALA A 19 25.61 -29.75 28.87
C ALA A 19 24.35 -30.25 28.14
N SER A 20 24.13 -31.56 28.13
CA SER A 20 22.81 -32.11 27.82
C SER A 20 21.87 -31.54 28.87
N ALA A 21 21.19 -30.44 28.53
CA ALA A 21 19.95 -30.10 29.22
C ALA A 21 19.03 -31.30 29.00
N ASN A 22 18.66 -31.99 30.08
CA ASN A 22 17.55 -32.93 30.03
C ASN A 22 16.32 -32.08 29.64
N GLN A 23 15.97 -32.04 28.36
CA GLN A 23 14.73 -31.42 27.91
C GLN A 23 13.59 -32.13 28.60
N VAL A 24 12.89 -31.41 29.46
CA VAL A 24 11.70 -31.91 30.15
C VAL A 24 10.55 -31.76 29.18
N ASN A 25 9.92 -32.87 28.78
CA ASN A 25 8.70 -32.80 27.98
C ASN A 25 7.52 -32.59 28.91
N ILE A 26 6.68 -31.61 28.59
CA ILE A 26 5.44 -31.34 29.33
C ILE A 26 4.26 -31.81 28.48
N SER A 27 3.36 -32.57 29.08
CA SER A 27 2.11 -33.01 28.44
C SER A 27 0.93 -32.63 29.33
N ILE A 28 -0.02 -31.89 28.76
CA ILE A 28 -1.25 -31.46 29.44
C ILE A 28 -2.40 -32.37 28.98
N GLN A 29 -3.24 -32.79 29.93
CA GLN A 29 -4.39 -33.66 29.70
C GLN A 29 -5.61 -33.14 30.48
N GLY A 30 -6.82 -33.33 29.93
CA GLY A 30 -8.08 -32.99 30.61
C GLY A 30 -8.65 -31.60 30.31
N VAL A 31 -7.98 -30.83 29.45
CA VAL A 31 -8.49 -29.57 28.87
C VAL A 31 -8.32 -29.60 27.35
N GLU A 32 -9.37 -29.21 26.62
CA GLU A 32 -9.41 -29.14 25.15
C GLU A 32 -10.11 -27.84 24.71
N GLY A 33 -9.97 -27.46 23.43
CA GLY A 33 -10.56 -26.23 22.89
C GLY A 33 -9.99 -24.97 23.56
N GLU A 34 -10.84 -23.96 23.83
CA GLU A 34 -10.41 -22.68 24.40
C GLU A 34 -9.66 -22.81 25.73
N LEU A 35 -10.02 -23.78 26.57
CA LEU A 35 -9.32 -24.02 27.84
C LEU A 35 -7.90 -24.55 27.61
N GLY A 36 -7.74 -25.46 26.65
CA GLY A 36 -6.44 -25.99 26.25
C GLY A 36 -5.56 -24.90 25.65
N ASP A 37 -6.09 -24.15 24.68
CA ASP A 37 -5.39 -23.06 24.00
C ASP A 37 -4.90 -21.99 25.00
N ASN A 38 -5.72 -21.63 25.99
CA ASN A 38 -5.34 -20.65 26.99
C ASN A 38 -4.28 -21.19 27.96
N VAL A 39 -4.38 -22.45 28.39
CA VAL A 39 -3.34 -23.10 29.22
C VAL A 39 -2.01 -23.19 28.46
N ASP A 40 -2.05 -23.55 27.18
CA ASP A 40 -0.88 -23.64 26.31
C ASP A 40 -0.22 -22.27 26.10
N ALA A 41 -1.00 -21.20 25.93
CA ALA A 41 -0.48 -19.83 25.83
C ALA A 41 0.30 -19.43 27.10
N TYR A 42 -0.21 -19.79 28.29
CA TYR A 42 0.50 -19.56 29.55
C TYR A 42 1.75 -20.42 29.67
N LEU A 43 1.74 -21.67 29.17
CA LEU A 43 2.93 -22.51 29.12
C LEU A 43 4.02 -21.92 28.21
N GLN A 44 3.65 -21.46 27.02
CA GLN A 44 4.56 -20.84 26.04
C GLN A 44 5.19 -19.53 26.54
N SER A 45 4.59 -18.88 27.54
CA SER A 45 5.19 -17.71 28.20
C SER A 45 6.44 -18.04 29.02
N ILE A 46 6.67 -19.33 29.31
CA ILE A 46 7.84 -19.85 30.01
C ILE A 46 8.81 -20.42 28.97
N ALA A 47 10.09 -20.03 29.03
CA ALA A 47 11.08 -20.54 28.09
C ALA A 47 11.32 -22.04 28.31
N GLU A 48 11.38 -22.83 27.23
CA GLU A 48 11.58 -24.30 27.31
C GLU A 48 12.83 -24.71 28.10
N GLN A 49 13.87 -23.87 28.09
CA GLN A 49 15.10 -24.09 28.84
C GLN A 49 14.90 -24.07 30.38
N ASP A 50 13.82 -23.46 30.84
CA ASP A 50 13.45 -23.36 32.26
C ASP A 50 12.53 -24.51 32.69
N TYR A 51 12.14 -25.40 31.76
CA TYR A 51 11.29 -26.55 32.08
C TYR A 51 12.00 -27.51 33.02
N SER A 52 11.31 -27.86 34.10
CA SER A 52 11.85 -28.64 35.21
C SER A 52 10.81 -29.61 35.75
N THR A 53 11.24 -30.72 36.32
CA THR A 53 10.36 -31.61 37.09
C THR A 53 10.27 -31.23 38.57
N SER A 54 10.91 -30.12 38.98
CA SER A 54 10.95 -29.67 40.37
C SER A 54 9.57 -29.28 40.92
N LEU A 55 9.37 -29.46 42.24
CA LEU A 55 8.14 -29.05 42.92
C LEU A 55 7.87 -27.54 42.84
N GLN A 56 8.93 -26.73 42.79
CA GLN A 56 8.81 -25.28 42.63
C GLN A 56 8.23 -24.91 41.27
N PHE A 57 8.71 -25.56 40.20
CA PHE A 57 8.20 -25.37 38.85
C PHE A 57 6.77 -25.88 38.71
N GLN A 58 6.43 -27.02 39.31
CA GLN A 58 5.06 -27.52 39.35
C GLN A 58 4.11 -26.53 40.05
N ALA A 59 4.52 -25.94 41.17
CA ALA A 59 3.73 -24.92 41.87
C ALA A 59 3.57 -23.62 41.06
N GLN A 60 4.60 -23.24 40.29
CA GLN A 60 4.51 -22.12 39.35
C GLN A 60 3.51 -22.41 38.23
N LEU A 61 3.60 -23.59 37.59
CA LEU A 61 2.65 -24.02 36.56
C LEU A 61 1.23 -24.08 37.10
N GLU A 62 1.04 -24.65 38.29
CA GLU A 62 -0.28 -24.70 38.92
C GLU A 62 -0.88 -23.30 39.09
N ARG A 63 -0.09 -22.33 39.57
CA ARG A 63 -0.55 -20.95 39.71
C ARG A 63 -0.92 -20.35 38.35
N SER A 64 -0.03 -20.46 37.37
CA SER A 64 -0.25 -19.91 36.02
C SER A 64 -1.48 -20.52 35.35
N PHE A 65 -1.62 -21.85 35.38
CA PHE A 65 -2.76 -22.54 34.76
C PHE A 65 -4.05 -22.28 35.51
N ARG A 66 -4.01 -22.18 36.84
CA ARG A 66 -5.18 -21.78 37.62
C ARG A 66 -5.63 -20.37 37.24
N ASP A 67 -4.71 -19.43 37.01
CA ASP A 67 -5.06 -18.08 36.57
C ASP A 67 -5.59 -18.06 35.11
N ALA A 68 -5.04 -18.89 34.23
CA ALA A 68 -5.56 -19.10 32.87
C ALA A 68 -7.00 -19.63 32.90
N LEU A 69 -7.28 -20.65 33.71
CA LEU A 69 -8.61 -21.25 33.83
C LEU A 69 -9.62 -20.31 34.51
N LYS A 70 -9.21 -19.53 35.52
CA LYS A 70 -10.05 -18.50 36.15
C LYS A 70 -10.52 -17.45 35.14
N ALA A 71 -9.67 -17.05 34.20
CA ALA A 71 -10.02 -16.08 33.17
C ALA A 71 -11.20 -16.56 32.30
N LEU A 72 -11.36 -17.87 32.15
CA LEU A 72 -12.44 -18.55 31.43
C LEU A 72 -13.53 -19.11 32.35
N GLY A 73 -13.55 -18.70 33.63
CA GLY A 73 -14.63 -19.03 34.57
C GLY A 73 -14.40 -20.27 35.43
N TYR A 74 -13.25 -20.94 35.33
CA TYR A 74 -12.98 -22.19 36.06
C TYR A 74 -12.11 -21.93 37.30
N TYR A 75 -12.74 -21.76 38.45
CA TYR A 75 -12.07 -21.36 39.70
C TYR A 75 -11.63 -22.53 40.58
N ASN A 76 -12.33 -23.67 40.46
CA ASN A 76 -12.17 -24.83 41.34
C ASN A 76 -11.33 -25.94 40.69
N ALA A 77 -10.52 -25.59 39.70
CA ALA A 77 -9.68 -26.54 38.96
C ALA A 77 -8.72 -27.30 39.90
N LYS A 78 -8.56 -28.59 39.62
CA LYS A 78 -7.65 -29.51 40.32
C LYS A 78 -6.54 -29.94 39.38
N PHE A 79 -5.32 -30.00 39.91
CA PHE A 79 -4.12 -30.32 39.16
C PHE A 79 -3.47 -31.56 39.75
N HIS A 80 -3.12 -32.52 38.90
CA HIS A 80 -2.35 -33.69 39.29
C HIS A 80 -1.08 -33.78 38.44
N PHE A 81 0.06 -33.74 39.11
CA PHE A 81 1.37 -33.79 38.48
C PHE A 81 1.96 -35.21 38.59
N SER A 82 2.33 -35.81 37.46
CA SER A 82 2.99 -37.10 37.39
C SER A 82 4.33 -36.97 36.68
N VAL A 83 5.42 -37.30 37.37
CA VAL A 83 6.78 -37.26 36.81
C VAL A 83 7.23 -38.67 36.45
N LYS A 84 7.54 -38.90 35.17
CA LYS A 84 8.16 -40.14 34.69
C LYS A 84 9.48 -39.82 33.98
N LYS A 85 10.61 -40.06 34.66
CA LYS A 85 11.96 -39.70 34.19
C LYS A 85 12.08 -38.20 33.90
N SER A 86 12.05 -37.83 32.62
CA SER A 86 12.14 -36.45 32.13
C SER A 86 10.80 -35.94 31.57
N ASP A 87 9.72 -36.68 31.73
CA ASP A 87 8.38 -36.27 31.29
C ASP A 87 7.54 -35.81 32.49
N LEU A 88 6.97 -34.61 32.40
CA LEU A 88 6.01 -34.05 33.36
C LEU A 88 4.61 -34.09 32.73
N VAL A 89 3.76 -34.98 33.21
CA VAL A 89 2.35 -35.06 32.78
C VAL A 89 1.49 -34.31 33.80
N ILE A 90 0.65 -33.42 33.29
CA ILE A 90 -0.23 -32.55 34.09
C ILE A 90 -1.66 -32.88 33.70
N SER A 91 -2.36 -33.57 34.59
CA SER A 91 -3.79 -33.83 34.43
C SER A 91 -4.57 -32.72 35.12
N ILE A 92 -5.35 -31.99 34.34
CA ILE A 92 -6.17 -30.86 34.77
C ILE A 92 -7.63 -31.30 34.76
N ASP A 93 -8.29 -31.20 35.90
CA ASP A 93 -9.75 -31.26 35.99
C ASP A 93 -10.25 -29.82 36.22
N PRO A 94 -10.86 -29.17 35.21
CA PRO A 94 -11.34 -27.79 35.32
C PRO A 94 -12.39 -27.60 36.41
N GLY A 95 -13.13 -28.66 36.74
CA GLY A 95 -14.32 -28.60 37.58
C GLY A 95 -15.49 -27.88 36.91
N ASP A 96 -16.52 -27.60 37.70
CA ASP A 96 -17.69 -26.85 37.23
C ASP A 96 -17.33 -25.37 36.96
N PRO A 97 -17.79 -24.81 35.84
CA PRO A 97 -17.59 -23.39 35.55
C PRO A 97 -18.44 -22.52 36.47
N VAL A 98 -17.93 -21.32 36.75
CA VAL A 98 -18.71 -20.23 37.34
C VAL A 98 -19.72 -19.73 36.29
N ILE A 99 -21.00 -19.73 36.65
CA ILE A 99 -22.10 -19.24 35.82
C ILE A 99 -22.53 -17.85 36.27
N ILE A 100 -22.86 -16.97 35.31
CA ILE A 100 -23.42 -15.65 35.61
C ILE A 100 -24.86 -15.81 36.11
N GLU A 101 -25.08 -15.58 37.41
CA GLU A 101 -26.40 -15.68 38.04
C GLU A 101 -27.22 -14.40 37.85
N LYS A 102 -26.53 -13.25 37.86
CA LYS A 102 -27.12 -11.93 37.62
C LYS A 102 -26.20 -11.12 36.73
N SER A 103 -26.80 -10.52 35.70
CA SER A 103 -26.15 -9.53 34.84
C SER A 103 -26.95 -8.25 34.86
N ASP A 104 -26.33 -7.17 35.32
CA ASP A 104 -26.90 -5.84 35.45
C ASP A 104 -26.06 -4.88 34.59
N LEU A 105 -26.39 -4.85 33.29
CA LEU A 105 -25.73 -4.04 32.28
C LEU A 105 -26.66 -2.88 31.92
N LEU A 106 -26.29 -1.66 32.28
CA LEU A 106 -27.12 -0.47 32.10
C LEU A 106 -26.36 0.62 31.34
N ILE A 107 -27.00 1.17 30.32
CA ILE A 107 -26.58 2.42 29.67
C ILE A 107 -27.55 3.54 30.07
N GLU A 108 -26.99 4.61 30.61
CA GLU A 108 -27.68 5.84 30.98
C GLU A 108 -27.18 7.02 30.11
N GLY A 109 -27.84 8.17 30.25
CA GLY A 109 -27.64 9.32 29.37
C GLY A 109 -28.27 9.14 27.98
N GLU A 110 -27.76 9.88 27.00
CA GLU A 110 -28.30 9.87 25.64
C GLU A 110 -27.99 8.59 24.87
N ALA A 111 -26.87 7.91 25.19
CA ALA A 111 -26.51 6.64 24.56
C ALA A 111 -27.50 5.51 24.87
N LYS A 112 -28.40 5.69 25.85
CA LYS A 112 -29.47 4.72 26.16
C LYS A 112 -30.34 4.42 24.93
N GLN A 113 -30.55 5.39 24.04
CA GLN A 113 -31.34 5.21 22.82
C GLN A 113 -30.47 4.88 21.59
N ASP A 114 -29.15 4.79 21.76
CA ASP A 114 -28.21 4.54 20.68
C ASP A 114 -28.13 3.04 20.37
N LYS A 115 -28.51 2.67 19.14
CA LYS A 115 -28.60 1.26 18.72
C LYS A 115 -27.25 0.53 18.78
N GLU A 116 -26.15 1.22 18.53
CA GLU A 116 -24.81 0.59 18.57
C GLU A 116 -24.41 0.24 20.01
N PHE A 117 -24.80 1.05 20.99
CA PHE A 117 -24.57 0.74 22.41
C PHE A 117 -25.41 -0.45 22.89
N GLN A 118 -26.67 -0.51 22.47
CA GLN A 118 -27.55 -1.64 22.80
C GLN A 118 -27.02 -2.94 22.18
N GLN A 119 -26.58 -2.90 20.92
CA GLN A 119 -25.99 -4.05 20.25
C GLN A 119 -24.73 -4.57 20.96
N LEU A 120 -23.86 -3.68 21.46
CA LEU A 120 -22.68 -4.10 22.24
C LEU A 120 -23.04 -4.86 23.52
N ILE A 121 -24.14 -4.49 24.19
CA ILE A 121 -24.62 -5.21 25.37
C ILE A 121 -25.19 -6.56 24.96
N GLU A 122 -26.05 -6.60 23.95
CA GLU A 122 -26.68 -7.83 23.45
C GLU A 122 -25.65 -8.86 22.96
N GLU A 123 -24.55 -8.40 22.36
CA GLU A 123 -23.46 -9.26 21.85
C GLU A 123 -22.33 -9.48 22.87
N SER A 124 -22.48 -9.02 24.11
CA SER A 124 -21.40 -9.07 25.11
C SER A 124 -21.06 -10.48 25.59
N GLY A 125 -22.00 -11.42 25.50
CA GLY A 125 -21.88 -12.77 26.06
C GLY A 125 -21.87 -12.81 27.59
N LEU A 126 -22.31 -11.72 28.25
CA LEU A 126 -22.38 -11.60 29.70
C LEU A 126 -23.81 -11.80 30.24
N ASP A 127 -24.65 -12.52 29.51
CA ASP A 127 -26.03 -12.79 29.89
C ASP A 127 -26.14 -13.71 31.09
N LYS A 128 -27.29 -13.66 31.77
CA LYS A 128 -27.63 -14.63 32.81
C LYS A 128 -27.59 -16.05 32.22
N GLY A 129 -26.87 -16.95 32.89
CA GLY A 129 -26.72 -18.35 32.49
C GLY A 129 -25.47 -18.64 31.64
N ALA A 130 -24.75 -17.61 31.18
CA ALA A 130 -23.49 -17.80 30.49
C ALA A 130 -22.36 -18.21 31.45
N ILE A 131 -21.35 -18.90 30.92
CA ILE A 131 -20.10 -19.16 31.65
C ILE A 131 -19.34 -17.83 31.79
N LEU A 132 -18.84 -17.55 32.99
CA LEU A 132 -18.07 -16.34 33.24
C LEU A 132 -16.80 -16.31 32.38
N ASN A 133 -16.60 -15.22 31.66
CA ASN A 133 -15.34 -14.93 30.97
C ASN A 133 -14.89 -13.50 31.28
N HIS A 134 -13.70 -13.36 31.88
CA HIS A 134 -13.15 -12.06 32.28
C HIS A 134 -12.78 -11.20 31.08
N GLY A 135 -12.33 -11.84 30.00
CA GLY A 135 -12.01 -11.18 28.74
C GLY A 135 -13.23 -10.50 28.13
N LEU A 136 -14.40 -11.14 28.17
CA LEU A 136 -15.65 -10.54 27.67
C LEU A 136 -16.07 -9.31 28.47
N TYR A 137 -15.93 -9.34 29.81
CA TYR A 137 -16.21 -8.20 30.67
C TYR A 137 -15.31 -6.99 30.39
N GLU A 138 -14.00 -7.20 30.32
CA GLU A 138 -13.05 -6.13 30.01
C GLU A 138 -13.18 -5.64 28.55
N LYS A 139 -13.51 -6.54 27.63
CA LYS A 139 -13.82 -6.20 26.23
C LYS A 139 -15.04 -5.29 26.14
N LEU A 140 -16.17 -5.64 26.77
CA LEU A 140 -17.36 -4.81 26.78
C LEU A 140 -17.08 -3.40 27.33
N LYS A 141 -16.34 -3.30 28.44
CA LYS A 141 -15.92 -2.01 29.02
C LYS A 141 -15.13 -1.16 28.03
N SER A 142 -14.15 -1.77 27.36
CA SER A 142 -13.32 -1.11 26.35
C SER A 142 -14.16 -0.68 25.15
N ASP A 143 -15.02 -1.56 24.64
CA ASP A 143 -15.87 -1.33 23.47
C ASP A 143 -16.86 -0.17 23.71
N LEU A 144 -17.53 -0.13 24.88
CA LEU A 144 -18.41 0.97 25.27
C LEU A 144 -17.67 2.31 25.32
N ARG A 145 -16.49 2.36 25.95
CA ARG A 145 -15.68 3.59 26.03
C ARG A 145 -15.19 4.03 24.64
N ASN A 146 -14.76 3.10 23.80
CA ASN A 146 -14.27 3.41 22.46
C ASN A 146 -15.42 3.91 21.56
N LEU A 147 -16.61 3.30 21.67
CA LEU A 147 -17.79 3.74 20.94
C LEU A 147 -18.24 5.14 21.41
N ALA A 148 -18.17 5.41 22.71
CA ALA A 148 -18.44 6.73 23.26
C ALA A 148 -17.50 7.80 22.69
N LEU A 149 -16.18 7.56 22.71
CA LEU A 149 -15.20 8.46 22.11
C LEU A 149 -15.41 8.63 20.60
N LYS A 150 -15.74 7.54 19.89
CA LYS A 150 -16.00 7.57 18.44
C LYS A 150 -17.17 8.49 18.11
N LYS A 151 -18.29 8.37 18.85
CA LYS A 151 -19.55 9.06 18.59
C LYS A 151 -19.68 10.42 19.31
N GLY A 152 -18.67 10.82 20.09
CA GLY A 152 -18.61 12.12 20.75
C GLY A 152 -19.36 12.19 22.08
N TYR A 153 -19.42 11.10 22.84
CA TYR A 153 -19.89 11.08 24.23
C TYR A 153 -18.70 11.29 25.19
N PHE A 154 -18.11 12.50 25.17
CA PHE A 154 -16.84 12.78 25.86
C PHE A 154 -16.92 12.76 27.39
N ASN A 155 -18.13 12.96 27.94
CA ASN A 155 -18.37 12.92 29.38
C ASN A 155 -18.72 11.51 29.89
N GLY A 156 -18.63 10.49 29.02
CA GLY A 156 -19.09 9.14 29.33
C GLY A 156 -18.18 8.40 30.32
N GLN A 157 -18.75 7.86 31.39
CA GLN A 157 -18.02 7.21 32.48
C GLN A 157 -18.76 6.01 33.09
N PHE A 158 -18.02 5.08 33.69
CA PHE A 158 -18.60 3.97 34.45
C PHE A 158 -18.89 4.40 35.88
N ILE A 159 -20.16 4.52 36.24
CA ILE A 159 -20.59 4.78 37.62
C ILE A 159 -20.49 3.50 38.46
N VAL A 160 -20.77 2.34 37.84
CA VAL A 160 -20.60 1.03 38.44
C VAL A 160 -19.83 0.13 37.48
N HIS A 161 -18.78 -0.53 37.98
CA HIS A 161 -18.01 -1.51 37.23
C HIS A 161 -17.50 -2.61 38.17
N LYS A 162 -18.35 -3.58 38.48
CA LYS A 162 -18.07 -4.63 39.45
C LYS A 162 -18.33 -6.01 38.87
N LEU A 163 -17.39 -6.92 39.11
CA LEU A 163 -17.48 -8.34 38.78
C LEU A 163 -17.24 -9.14 40.06
N ASP A 164 -18.31 -9.50 40.76
CA ASP A 164 -18.23 -10.29 41.97
C ASP A 164 -18.31 -11.78 41.62
N VAL A 165 -17.33 -12.56 42.08
CA VAL A 165 -17.24 -14.00 41.82
C VAL A 165 -17.28 -14.77 43.14
N ALA A 166 -18.16 -15.77 43.23
CA ALA A 166 -18.33 -16.64 44.38
C ALA A 166 -17.97 -18.10 44.02
N PRO A 167 -16.68 -18.48 44.10
CA PRO A 167 -16.23 -19.83 43.70
C PRO A 167 -16.87 -20.97 44.50
N SER A 168 -17.27 -20.73 45.75
CA SER A 168 -17.86 -21.77 46.61
C SER A 168 -19.23 -22.26 46.12
N ILE A 169 -19.91 -21.47 45.29
CA ILE A 169 -21.23 -21.79 44.73
C ILE A 169 -21.25 -21.74 43.20
N ASN A 170 -20.09 -21.58 42.56
CA ASN A 170 -19.93 -21.46 41.11
C ASN A 170 -20.82 -20.36 40.47
N GLN A 171 -20.94 -19.20 41.13
CA GLN A 171 -21.76 -18.09 40.63
C GLN A 171 -20.98 -16.79 40.50
N ALA A 172 -21.37 -15.97 39.52
CA ALA A 172 -20.87 -14.61 39.31
C ALA A 172 -22.01 -13.60 39.18
N PHE A 173 -21.72 -12.36 39.56
CA PHE A 173 -22.62 -11.22 39.51
C PHE A 173 -21.92 -10.08 38.78
N VAL A 174 -22.44 -9.73 37.60
CA VAL A 174 -21.93 -8.64 36.76
C VAL A 174 -22.76 -7.39 37.03
N SER A 175 -22.10 -6.26 37.32
CA SER A 175 -22.74 -4.96 37.46
C SER A 175 -21.93 -3.90 36.73
N LEU A 176 -22.45 -3.43 35.61
CA LEU A 176 -21.79 -2.45 34.75
C LEU A 176 -22.78 -1.37 34.33
N HIS A 177 -22.64 -0.18 34.92
CA HIS A 177 -23.49 0.98 34.63
C HIS A 177 -22.64 2.06 33.98
N TYR A 178 -22.93 2.36 32.71
CA TYR A 178 -22.25 3.35 31.92
C TYR A 178 -23.15 4.57 31.70
N GLU A 179 -22.76 5.72 32.26
CA GLU A 179 -23.44 6.99 32.06
C GLU A 179 -22.72 7.73 30.93
N SER A 180 -23.41 7.90 29.80
CA SER A 180 -22.82 8.46 28.58
C SER A 180 -22.79 9.99 28.55
N GLY A 181 -23.64 10.65 29.35
CA GLY A 181 -23.90 12.08 29.20
C GLY A 181 -24.57 12.42 27.86
N ILE A 182 -24.19 13.56 27.29
CA ILE A 182 -24.72 14.05 26.01
C ILE A 182 -23.82 13.67 24.83
N ARG A 183 -24.42 13.54 23.64
CA ARG A 183 -23.68 13.40 22.38
C ARG A 183 -23.34 14.78 21.80
N TYR A 184 -22.06 15.10 21.68
CA TYR A 184 -21.61 16.37 21.13
C TYR A 184 -21.81 16.46 19.61
N GLN A 185 -21.87 17.69 19.13
CA GLN A 185 -22.00 18.07 17.71
C GLN A 185 -20.77 18.86 17.28
N PHE A 186 -20.47 18.86 15.98
CA PHE A 186 -19.43 19.71 15.42
C PHE A 186 -19.80 21.19 15.55
N GLY A 187 -18.93 21.96 16.20
CA GLY A 187 -19.01 23.42 16.31
C GLY A 187 -18.23 24.13 15.21
N ASP A 188 -17.77 25.34 15.51
CA ASP A 188 -16.96 26.13 14.58
C ASP A 188 -15.55 25.55 14.39
N THR A 189 -15.06 25.59 13.15
CA THR A 189 -13.70 25.15 12.81
C THR A 189 -12.72 26.32 12.90
N GLN A 190 -11.78 26.26 13.85
CA GLN A 190 -10.74 27.25 14.04
C GLN A 190 -9.46 26.83 13.34
N ILE A 191 -9.08 27.52 12.26
CA ILE A 191 -7.91 27.20 11.44
C ILE A 191 -6.74 28.13 11.78
N LEU A 192 -5.60 27.54 12.13
CA LEU A 192 -4.38 28.25 12.52
C LEU A 192 -3.19 27.82 11.65
N GLY A 193 -2.33 28.78 11.28
CA GLY A 193 -1.06 28.51 10.60
C GLY A 193 -1.14 28.24 9.09
N SER A 194 -2.32 28.40 8.46
CA SER A 194 -2.48 28.25 7.01
C SER A 194 -1.87 29.41 6.22
N GLN A 195 -1.05 29.08 5.21
CA GLN A 195 -0.65 30.00 4.14
C GLN A 195 -1.61 29.99 2.93
N ILE A 196 -2.59 29.09 2.94
CA ILE A 196 -3.65 28.94 1.94
C ILE A 196 -4.90 29.68 2.44
N ASP A 197 -5.63 30.31 1.52
CA ASP A 197 -6.88 31.01 1.82
C ASP A 197 -7.86 30.08 2.57
N LEU A 198 -8.48 30.59 3.63
CA LEU A 198 -9.26 29.77 4.56
C LEU A 198 -10.48 29.11 3.91
N ASP A 199 -11.10 29.75 2.91
CA ASP A 199 -12.21 29.18 2.15
C ASP A 199 -11.82 27.87 1.45
N ARG A 200 -10.57 27.74 1.00
CA ARG A 200 -10.02 26.53 0.38
C ARG A 200 -9.73 25.42 1.40
N VAL A 201 -9.35 25.80 2.61
CA VAL A 201 -9.10 24.85 3.70
C VAL A 201 -10.42 24.32 4.24
N VAL A 202 -11.42 25.20 4.40
CA VAL A 202 -12.78 24.85 4.85
C VAL A 202 -13.52 24.01 3.80
N SER A 203 -13.26 24.20 2.49
CA SER A 203 -13.91 23.35 1.46
C SER A 203 -13.54 21.87 1.55
N LEU A 204 -12.56 21.49 2.38
CA LEU A 204 -12.14 20.11 2.65
C LEU A 204 -12.84 19.48 3.86
N THR A 205 -13.68 20.23 4.57
CA THR A 205 -14.35 19.76 5.78
C THR A 205 -15.42 18.70 5.43
N PRO A 206 -15.35 17.47 5.99
CA PRO A 206 -16.27 16.37 5.66
C PRO A 206 -17.54 16.34 6.53
N TYR A 207 -17.80 17.42 7.27
CA TYR A 207 -18.91 17.53 8.22
C TYR A 207 -19.56 18.91 8.14
N GLU A 208 -20.81 18.97 8.58
CA GLU A 208 -21.54 20.22 8.70
C GLU A 208 -21.59 20.69 10.16
N LYS A 209 -21.72 22.01 10.38
CA LYS A 209 -21.94 22.55 11.72
C LYS A 209 -23.24 21.98 12.30
N LYS A 210 -23.23 21.62 13.58
CA LYS A 210 -24.33 20.98 14.33
C LYS A 210 -24.62 19.53 13.95
N GLU A 211 -23.87 18.96 13.01
CA GLU A 211 -23.90 17.51 12.80
C GLU A 211 -23.32 16.80 14.03
N PHE A 212 -23.86 15.62 14.40
CA PHE A 212 -23.31 14.85 15.51
C PHE A 212 -21.84 14.47 15.24
N TYR A 213 -21.03 14.59 16.29
CA TYR A 213 -19.61 14.26 16.21
C TYR A 213 -19.40 12.80 15.80
N ASP A 214 -18.41 12.61 14.93
CA ASP A 214 -17.84 11.31 14.60
C ASP A 214 -16.34 11.47 14.36
N VAL A 215 -15.51 10.73 15.09
CA VAL A 215 -14.05 10.77 14.94
C VAL A 215 -13.59 10.37 13.53
N THR A 216 -14.37 9.57 12.80
CA THR A 216 -14.06 9.19 11.42
C THR A 216 -14.01 10.43 10.52
N LYS A 217 -14.92 11.40 10.69
CA LYS A 217 -14.92 12.67 9.96
C LYS A 217 -13.73 13.56 10.32
N VAL A 218 -13.28 13.54 11.58
CA VAL A 218 -12.04 14.23 12.00
C VAL A 218 -10.82 13.63 11.30
N GLY A 219 -10.74 12.30 11.25
CA GLY A 219 -9.70 11.58 10.52
C GLY A 219 -9.72 11.86 9.02
N GLU A 220 -10.90 11.87 8.40
CA GLU A 220 -11.08 12.20 6.98
C GLU A 220 -10.64 13.63 6.66
N PHE A 221 -10.92 14.59 7.55
CA PHE A 221 -10.49 15.98 7.36
C PHE A 221 -8.96 16.10 7.44
N ASN A 222 -8.34 15.46 8.44
CA ASN A 222 -6.89 15.41 8.59
C ASN A 222 -6.22 14.78 7.35
N GLN A 223 -6.77 13.67 6.85
CA GLN A 223 -6.28 13.00 5.65
C GLN A 223 -6.46 13.87 4.40
N SER A 224 -7.61 14.53 4.25
CA SER A 224 -7.91 15.41 3.12
C SER A 224 -6.93 16.59 3.07
N LEU A 225 -6.70 17.24 4.20
CA LEU A 225 -5.71 18.31 4.34
C LEU A 225 -4.29 17.83 4.03
N SER A 226 -3.91 16.65 4.52
CA SER A 226 -2.59 16.05 4.25
C SER A 226 -2.40 15.73 2.76
N ASN A 227 -3.44 15.23 2.09
CA ASN A 227 -3.42 14.86 0.67
C ASN A 227 -3.27 16.06 -0.27
N THR A 228 -3.59 17.28 0.18
CA THR A 228 -3.35 18.50 -0.62
C THR A 228 -1.87 18.78 -0.85
N ASP A 229 -0.99 18.22 -0.01
CA ASP A 229 0.44 18.51 -0.01
C ASP A 229 0.78 19.99 0.34
N TRP A 230 -0.21 20.81 0.72
CA TRP A 230 -0.02 22.22 1.09
C TRP A 230 0.65 22.38 2.45
N PHE A 231 0.52 21.40 3.34
CA PHE A 231 1.00 21.48 4.71
C PHE A 231 2.07 20.41 4.98
N SER A 232 3.06 20.75 5.81
CA SER A 232 4.08 19.82 6.32
C SER A 232 3.62 19.10 7.57
N SER A 233 2.70 19.70 8.33
CA SER A 233 2.05 19.13 9.50
C SER A 233 0.59 19.54 9.51
N VAL A 234 -0.28 18.57 9.85
CA VAL A 234 -1.72 18.75 9.98
C VAL A 234 -2.14 18.08 11.28
N LEU A 235 -2.86 18.82 12.12
CA LEU A 235 -3.51 18.30 13.32
C LEU A 235 -4.94 18.83 13.36
N VAL A 236 -5.90 17.91 13.35
CA VAL A 236 -7.32 18.19 13.50
C VAL A 236 -7.79 17.52 14.77
N GLU A 237 -8.28 18.30 15.72
CA GLU A 237 -8.72 17.79 17.02
C GLU A 237 -9.92 18.59 17.54
N PRO A 238 -10.84 17.95 18.27
CA PRO A 238 -11.86 18.68 19.02
C PRO A 238 -11.22 19.44 20.18
N ASP A 239 -11.72 20.65 20.47
CA ASP A 239 -11.27 21.43 21.63
C ASP A 239 -11.99 20.95 22.90
N LEU A 240 -11.43 19.92 23.54
CA LEU A 240 -11.99 19.33 24.76
C LEU A 240 -11.94 20.27 25.98
N SER A 241 -11.30 21.44 25.89
CA SER A 241 -11.35 22.43 26.98
C SER A 241 -12.70 23.15 27.05
N GLU A 242 -13.47 23.12 25.96
CA GLU A 242 -14.82 23.69 25.84
C GLU A 242 -15.92 22.66 26.14
N LEU A 243 -15.58 21.54 26.80
CA LEU A 243 -16.58 20.60 27.30
C LEU A 243 -17.41 21.27 28.39
N GLY A 244 -18.73 21.32 28.22
CA GLY A 244 -19.64 22.00 29.12
C GLY A 244 -21.10 21.66 28.82
N ASP A 245 -22.00 22.60 29.12
CA ASP A 245 -23.43 22.44 28.88
C ASP A 245 -23.80 22.62 27.39
N GLU A 246 -22.90 23.21 26.59
CA GLU A 246 -23.10 23.39 25.17
C GLU A 246 -22.78 22.10 24.40
N ARG A 247 -23.68 21.71 23.48
CA ARG A 247 -23.52 20.52 22.66
C ARG A 247 -22.51 20.71 21.52
N GLU A 248 -22.31 21.95 21.07
CA GLU A 248 -21.43 22.26 19.93
C GLU A 248 -19.97 22.32 20.41
N LEU A 249 -19.12 21.49 19.83
CA LEU A 249 -17.70 21.39 20.19
C LEU A 249 -16.82 21.98 19.08
N PRO A 250 -16.08 23.07 19.32
CA PRO A 250 -15.18 23.64 18.33
C PRO A 250 -14.13 22.63 17.87
N ILE A 251 -13.78 22.69 16.58
CA ILE A 251 -12.70 21.87 16.01
C ILE A 251 -11.50 22.76 15.73
N LYS A 252 -10.36 22.43 16.33
CA LYS A 252 -9.10 23.13 16.11
C LYS A 252 -8.31 22.43 15.01
N VAL A 253 -7.90 23.23 14.02
CA VAL A 253 -7.10 22.79 12.88
C VAL A 253 -5.77 23.55 12.93
N SER A 254 -4.71 22.86 13.34
CA SER A 254 -3.36 23.41 13.41
C SER A 254 -2.55 22.96 12.20
N LEU A 255 -2.07 23.91 11.42
CA LEU A 255 -1.38 23.67 10.15
C LEU A 255 0.02 24.28 10.17
N ALA A 256 0.97 23.59 9.53
CA ALA A 256 2.28 24.14 9.23
C ALA A 256 2.48 24.18 7.71
N PRO A 257 2.91 25.31 7.11
CA PRO A 257 3.14 25.39 5.67
C PRO A 257 4.14 24.33 5.18
N GLN A 258 3.87 23.76 4.01
CA GLN A 258 4.82 22.87 3.36
C GLN A 258 6.03 23.64 2.83
N ALA A 259 7.20 23.01 2.73
CA ALA A 259 8.35 23.60 2.06
C ALA A 259 8.00 24.00 0.60
N ARG A 260 8.32 25.25 0.22
CA ARG A 260 8.00 25.82 -1.11
C ARG A 260 8.70 25.13 -2.28
N ASN A 261 9.78 24.40 -2.02
CA ASN A 261 10.55 23.67 -3.02
C ASN A 261 10.91 22.31 -2.45
N LYS A 262 10.52 21.24 -3.15
CA LYS A 262 10.97 19.86 -2.92
C LYS A 262 11.75 19.45 -4.16
N ILE A 263 12.95 18.90 -3.97
CA ILE A 263 13.80 18.41 -5.06
C ILE A 263 13.98 16.91 -4.84
N GLU A 264 13.63 16.13 -5.85
CA GLU A 264 13.77 14.67 -5.88
C GLU A 264 14.74 14.32 -7.01
N THR A 265 15.67 13.41 -6.75
CA THR A 265 16.60 12.89 -7.75
C THR A 265 16.40 11.38 -7.90
N GLY A 266 16.57 10.87 -9.12
CA GLY A 266 16.49 9.44 -9.40
C GLY A 266 17.58 9.00 -10.36
N LEU A 267 18.17 7.84 -10.12
CA LEU A 267 19.24 7.26 -10.94
C LEU A 267 18.86 5.82 -11.33
N GLY A 268 19.25 5.39 -12.53
CA GLY A 268 19.12 3.99 -12.98
C GLY A 268 20.09 3.67 -14.12
N TYR A 269 20.12 2.42 -14.55
CA TYR A 269 21.02 1.95 -15.61
C TYR A 269 20.41 0.75 -16.35
N GLY A 270 20.29 0.79 -17.67
CA GLY A 270 19.91 -0.37 -18.50
C GLY A 270 20.93 -0.59 -19.61
N THR A 271 21.10 -1.83 -20.09
CA THR A 271 22.06 -2.08 -21.19
C THR A 271 21.64 -1.48 -22.53
N ASP A 272 20.34 -1.23 -22.72
CA ASP A 272 19.74 -0.68 -23.93
C ASP A 272 19.63 0.86 -23.89
N VAL A 273 19.41 1.43 -22.70
CA VAL A 273 19.21 2.87 -22.49
C VAL A 273 20.37 3.58 -21.78
N GLY A 274 21.38 2.84 -21.33
CA GLY A 274 22.52 3.37 -20.60
C GLY A 274 22.17 3.89 -19.20
N VAL A 275 22.96 4.84 -18.71
CA VAL A 275 22.68 5.53 -17.44
C VAL A 275 21.48 6.45 -17.63
N ARG A 276 20.51 6.39 -16.71
CA ARG A 276 19.38 7.32 -16.65
C ARG A 276 19.43 8.14 -15.36
N GLY A 277 19.22 9.44 -15.48
CA GLY A 277 19.10 10.38 -14.38
C GLY A 277 17.80 11.17 -14.47
N SER A 278 17.22 11.51 -13.31
CA SER A 278 16.06 12.38 -13.23
C SER A 278 16.22 13.40 -12.10
N LEU A 279 15.69 14.60 -12.34
CA LEU A 279 15.61 15.69 -11.38
C LEU A 279 14.19 16.24 -11.43
N LYS A 280 13.46 16.09 -10.33
CA LYS A 280 12.09 16.56 -10.18
C LYS A 280 12.05 17.68 -9.15
N TRP A 281 11.59 18.85 -9.57
CA TRP A 281 11.38 20.02 -8.73
C TRP A 281 9.88 20.24 -8.56
N LYS A 282 9.39 20.10 -7.33
CA LYS A 282 7.99 20.32 -6.96
C LYS A 282 7.88 21.58 -6.10
N LYS A 283 6.90 22.42 -6.42
CA LYS A 283 6.39 23.51 -5.59
C LYS A 283 4.95 23.14 -5.19
N PRO A 284 4.75 22.53 -4.01
CA PRO A 284 3.43 22.05 -3.60
C PRO A 284 2.37 23.16 -3.53
N TRP A 285 2.80 24.39 -3.27
CA TRP A 285 1.98 25.59 -3.36
C TRP A 285 2.82 26.75 -3.94
N VAL A 286 2.19 27.57 -4.78
CA VAL A 286 2.78 28.74 -5.45
C VAL A 286 2.16 30.04 -4.92
N ASN A 287 0.88 30.03 -4.58
CA ASN A 287 0.11 31.15 -4.07
C ASN A 287 -0.90 30.67 -3.02
N SER A 288 -1.62 31.60 -2.39
CA SER A 288 -2.61 31.29 -1.36
C SER A 288 -3.87 30.57 -1.88
N ARG A 289 -4.07 30.51 -3.20
CA ARG A 289 -5.17 29.76 -3.83
C ARG A 289 -4.92 28.24 -3.91
N GLY A 290 -3.71 27.79 -3.53
CA GLY A 290 -3.34 26.37 -3.56
C GLY A 290 -2.81 25.87 -4.90
N HIS A 291 -2.47 26.77 -5.84
CA HIS A 291 -1.89 26.38 -7.13
C HIS A 291 -0.53 25.71 -6.90
N SER A 292 -0.17 24.74 -7.75
CA SER A 292 1.09 24.02 -7.64
C SER A 292 1.86 24.01 -8.95
N PHE A 293 3.17 23.80 -8.86
CA PHE A 293 4.04 23.68 -10.03
C PHE A 293 4.96 22.47 -9.85
N ASP A 294 5.19 21.74 -10.92
CA ASP A 294 6.19 20.68 -10.96
C ASP A 294 6.99 20.73 -12.27
N SER A 295 8.26 20.38 -12.19
CA SER A 295 9.14 20.19 -13.34
C SER A 295 9.93 18.91 -13.17
N ASN A 296 10.07 18.13 -14.24
CA ASN A 296 10.82 16.88 -14.26
C ASN A 296 11.74 16.86 -15.48
N LEU A 297 13.04 16.91 -15.21
CA LEU A 297 14.10 16.66 -16.18
C LEU A 297 14.46 15.17 -16.11
N SER A 298 14.50 14.48 -17.25
CA SER A 298 14.93 13.09 -17.35
C SER A 298 15.90 12.94 -18.50
N LEU A 299 17.07 12.37 -18.22
CA LEU A 299 18.19 12.24 -19.14
C LEU A 299 18.62 10.77 -19.21
N SER A 300 18.66 10.22 -20.40
CA SER A 300 19.33 8.96 -20.73
C SER A 300 20.04 9.11 -22.08
N ASP A 301 20.81 8.11 -22.49
CA ASP A 301 21.50 8.13 -23.79
C ASP A 301 20.52 8.30 -24.97
N PRO A 302 19.44 7.48 -25.09
CA PRO A 302 18.51 7.60 -26.22
C PRO A 302 17.47 8.72 -26.07
N GLU A 303 17.13 9.17 -24.85
CA GLU A 303 16.07 10.16 -24.64
C GLU A 303 16.46 11.23 -23.60
N GLN A 304 16.22 12.50 -23.93
CA GLN A 304 16.28 13.60 -22.99
C GLN A 304 14.95 14.34 -22.98
N SER A 305 14.37 14.56 -21.81
CA SER A 305 13.06 15.20 -21.71
C SER A 305 12.95 16.16 -20.54
N LEU A 306 12.22 17.25 -20.76
CA LEU A 306 11.80 18.21 -19.76
C LEU A 306 10.29 18.30 -19.79
N LYS A 307 9.64 18.03 -18.65
CA LYS A 307 8.20 18.25 -18.47
C LYS A 307 8.00 19.30 -17.39
N ALA A 308 7.13 20.27 -17.61
CA ALA A 308 6.73 21.25 -16.62
C ALA A 308 5.20 21.33 -16.58
N GLY A 309 4.63 21.35 -15.38
CA GLY A 309 3.20 21.39 -15.14
C GLY A 309 2.83 22.48 -14.15
N TYR A 310 1.75 23.20 -14.42
CA TYR A 310 1.12 24.12 -13.49
C TYR A 310 -0.31 23.68 -13.22
N SER A 311 -0.67 23.43 -11.96
CA SER A 311 -1.98 22.92 -11.58
C SER A 311 -2.78 23.96 -10.80
N ILE A 312 -4.06 24.07 -11.13
CA ILE A 312 -5.01 25.06 -10.61
C ILE A 312 -6.20 24.28 -10.02
N PRO A 313 -6.21 24.04 -8.69
CA PRO A 313 -7.34 23.37 -8.05
C PRO A 313 -8.62 24.21 -8.11
N LEU A 314 -9.76 23.55 -8.30
CA LEU A 314 -11.11 24.16 -8.31
C LEU A 314 -11.78 23.97 -6.95
N GLN A 315 -13.11 24.03 -6.86
CA GLN A 315 -13.84 24.01 -5.59
C GLN A 315 -13.55 22.76 -4.75
N ASP A 316 -13.72 21.56 -5.31
CA ASP A 316 -13.22 20.32 -4.70
C ASP A 316 -11.72 20.19 -5.01
N VAL A 317 -10.89 20.69 -4.10
CA VAL A 317 -9.45 20.90 -4.35
C VAL A 317 -8.67 19.62 -4.58
N LEU A 318 -9.19 18.48 -4.09
CA LEU A 318 -8.55 17.17 -4.25
C LEU A 318 -9.02 16.47 -5.52
N LYS A 319 -10.28 16.69 -5.94
CA LYS A 319 -10.87 15.95 -7.05
C LYS A 319 -10.82 16.70 -8.36
N ASP A 320 -10.83 18.03 -8.33
CA ASP A 320 -11.06 18.85 -9.50
C ASP A 320 -9.97 19.89 -9.71
N PHE A 321 -9.25 19.82 -10.84
CA PHE A 321 -8.26 20.83 -11.20
C PHE A 321 -8.05 20.96 -12.71
N TYR A 322 -7.57 22.14 -13.12
CA TYR A 322 -6.96 22.33 -14.43
C TYR A 322 -5.45 22.16 -14.34
N ARG A 323 -4.82 21.70 -15.43
CA ARG A 323 -3.37 21.61 -15.55
C ARG A 323 -2.91 22.13 -16.91
N ILE A 324 -1.89 22.97 -16.91
CA ILE A 324 -1.18 23.40 -18.12
C ILE A 324 0.16 22.68 -18.13
N GLN A 325 0.44 21.92 -19.18
CA GLN A 325 1.64 21.09 -19.25
C GLN A 325 2.46 21.40 -20.50
N LEU A 326 3.74 21.69 -20.29
CA LEU A 326 4.76 21.79 -21.34
C LEU A 326 5.63 20.53 -21.30
N GLY A 327 5.94 19.96 -22.46
CA GLY A 327 6.79 18.79 -22.57
C GLY A 327 7.71 18.87 -23.79
N ILE A 328 9.01 18.94 -23.56
CA ILE A 328 10.03 18.86 -24.61
C ILE A 328 10.71 17.51 -24.49
N LYS A 329 10.88 16.80 -25.61
CA LYS A 329 11.63 15.55 -25.65
C LYS A 329 12.51 15.53 -26.89
N ARG A 330 13.80 15.27 -26.69
CA ARG A 330 14.74 14.89 -27.73
C ARG A 330 14.95 13.38 -27.66
N ARG A 331 14.99 12.74 -28.81
CA ARG A 331 15.22 11.31 -28.93
C ARG A 331 16.21 11.01 -30.04
N HIS A 332 17.16 10.13 -29.75
CA HIS A 332 18.16 9.66 -30.68
C HIS A 332 18.41 8.17 -30.43
N ASP A 333 17.69 7.31 -31.16
CA ASP A 333 17.71 5.86 -30.98
C ASP A 333 17.53 5.14 -32.32
N ALA A 334 18.31 4.07 -32.54
CA ALA A 334 18.29 3.27 -33.77
C ALA A 334 18.19 4.15 -35.03
N ASP A 335 17.04 4.12 -35.72
CA ASP A 335 16.77 4.87 -36.95
C ASP A 335 15.97 6.16 -36.74
N THR A 336 15.81 6.61 -35.49
CA THR A 336 15.07 7.83 -35.14
C THR A 336 15.96 8.91 -34.56
N ASN A 337 15.90 10.11 -35.13
CA ASN A 337 16.39 11.34 -34.53
C ASN A 337 15.25 12.36 -34.50
N SER A 338 14.81 12.81 -33.32
CA SER A 338 13.64 13.68 -33.22
C SER A 338 13.73 14.68 -32.07
N ILE A 339 13.11 15.83 -32.25
CA ILE A 339 12.82 16.79 -31.19
C ILE A 339 11.35 17.18 -31.24
N GLN A 340 10.62 16.83 -30.18
CA GLN A 340 9.21 17.13 -30.03
C GLN A 340 8.96 18.16 -28.92
N SER A 341 7.93 18.97 -29.11
CA SER A 341 7.36 19.88 -28.12
C SER A 341 5.86 19.64 -28.00
N ASN A 342 5.37 19.64 -26.76
CA ASN A 342 3.98 19.42 -26.42
C ASN A 342 3.52 20.55 -25.49
N LEU A 343 2.40 21.19 -25.83
CA LEU A 343 1.66 22.06 -24.93
C LEU A 343 0.25 21.50 -24.75
N ALA A 344 -0.11 21.16 -23.52
CA ALA A 344 -1.41 20.59 -23.20
C ALA A 344 -2.16 21.44 -22.17
N PHE A 345 -3.46 21.61 -22.42
CA PHE A 345 -4.42 22.14 -21.46
C PHE A 345 -5.33 20.99 -21.05
N GLU A 346 -5.32 20.66 -19.76
CA GLU A 346 -5.93 19.45 -19.22
C GLU A 346 -6.95 19.83 -18.13
N ARG A 347 -8.09 19.16 -18.11
CA ARG A 347 -9.06 19.15 -17.02
C ARG A 347 -9.08 17.77 -16.40
N HIS A 348 -8.90 17.71 -15.09
CA HIS A 348 -8.77 16.47 -14.33
C HIS A 348 -9.94 16.29 -13.35
N TRP A 349 -10.44 15.07 -13.24
CA TRP A 349 -11.45 14.64 -12.28
C TRP A 349 -10.98 13.36 -11.58
N ILE A 350 -10.88 13.38 -10.25
CA ILE A 350 -10.62 12.19 -9.43
C ILE A 350 -11.93 11.75 -8.80
N LEU A 351 -12.39 10.55 -9.15
CA LEU A 351 -13.64 9.97 -8.69
C LEU A 351 -13.43 9.16 -7.40
N ASP A 352 -14.48 9.03 -6.59
CA ASP A 352 -14.42 8.34 -5.27
C ASP A 352 -14.02 6.86 -5.37
N ASN A 353 -14.28 6.23 -6.52
CA ASN A 353 -13.87 4.85 -6.80
C ASN A 353 -12.39 4.72 -7.24
N GLY A 354 -11.62 5.80 -7.16
CA GLY A 354 -10.18 5.88 -7.47
C GLY A 354 -9.86 6.12 -8.95
N TRP A 355 -10.87 6.28 -9.82
CA TRP A 355 -10.64 6.60 -11.23
C TRP A 355 -10.25 8.07 -11.40
N HIS A 356 -9.13 8.30 -12.08
CA HIS A 356 -8.65 9.59 -12.50
C HIS A 356 -8.92 9.76 -14.00
N THR A 357 -9.85 10.65 -14.32
CA THR A 357 -10.25 11.00 -15.68
C THR A 357 -9.63 12.33 -16.05
N LYS A 358 -9.08 12.44 -17.26
CA LYS A 358 -8.62 13.71 -17.82
C LYS A 358 -9.16 13.92 -19.22
N ALA A 359 -9.61 15.14 -19.51
CA ALA A 359 -9.88 15.61 -20.87
C ALA A 359 -8.86 16.70 -21.20
N TYR A 360 -8.31 16.67 -22.41
CA TYR A 360 -7.24 17.60 -22.78
C TYR A 360 -7.24 17.99 -24.25
N THR A 361 -6.64 19.14 -24.51
CA THR A 361 -6.20 19.54 -25.85
C THR A 361 -4.69 19.65 -25.83
N ARG A 362 -4.02 18.94 -26.75
CA ARG A 362 -2.56 18.86 -26.83
C ARG A 362 -2.09 19.32 -28.21
N TYR A 363 -1.31 20.38 -28.24
CA TYR A 363 -0.58 20.81 -29.42
C TYR A 363 0.80 20.15 -29.43
N LEU A 364 1.07 19.37 -30.46
CA LEU A 364 2.31 18.64 -30.71
C LEU A 364 2.99 19.22 -31.95
N THR A 365 4.29 19.46 -31.85
CA THR A 365 5.17 19.68 -32.99
C THR A 365 6.40 18.78 -32.83
N GLU A 366 6.87 18.18 -33.91
CA GLU A 366 8.02 17.30 -33.92
C GLU A 366 8.81 17.45 -35.23
N ASN A 367 10.10 17.78 -35.13
CA ASN A 367 11.03 17.66 -36.26
C ASN A 367 11.74 16.32 -36.12
N TYR A 368 11.75 15.51 -37.18
CA TYR A 368 12.26 14.16 -37.09
C TYR A 368 12.89 13.65 -38.37
N THR A 369 13.87 12.78 -38.19
CA THR A 369 14.36 11.86 -39.20
C THR A 369 14.04 10.44 -38.72
N GLN A 370 13.32 9.66 -39.52
CA GLN A 370 12.94 8.27 -39.28
C GLN A 370 13.32 7.41 -40.48
N GLY A 371 14.38 6.62 -40.36
CA GLY A 371 14.95 5.91 -41.50
C GLY A 371 15.31 6.89 -42.62
N LEU A 372 14.73 6.71 -43.81
CA LEU A 372 14.92 7.60 -44.95
C LEU A 372 14.02 8.86 -44.96
N GLN A 373 13.05 8.95 -44.05
CA GLN A 373 12.12 10.08 -43.97
C GLN A 373 12.73 11.20 -43.12
N ASP A 374 12.86 12.40 -43.67
CA ASP A 374 13.22 13.62 -42.93
C ASP A 374 12.09 14.64 -43.09
N ASP A 375 11.38 14.95 -42.01
CA ASP A 375 10.13 15.70 -42.07
C ASP A 375 9.82 16.43 -40.74
N ASN A 376 8.75 17.20 -40.76
CA ASN A 376 8.14 17.77 -39.56
C ASN A 376 6.68 17.33 -39.43
N GLY A 377 6.22 17.19 -38.19
CA GLY A 377 4.83 16.87 -37.88
C GLY A 377 4.23 17.89 -36.93
N GLN A 378 2.98 18.27 -37.18
CA GLN A 378 2.18 19.17 -36.36
C GLN A 378 0.77 18.60 -36.15
N PHE A 379 0.35 18.53 -34.89
CA PHE A 379 -0.94 17.97 -34.49
C PHE A 379 -1.58 18.76 -33.36
N LEU A 380 -2.87 19.06 -33.50
CA LEU A 380 -3.72 19.47 -32.39
C LEU A 380 -4.64 18.30 -32.04
N LEU A 381 -4.40 17.69 -30.89
CA LEU A 381 -5.06 16.46 -30.47
C LEU A 381 -6.04 16.76 -29.35
N LEU A 382 -7.30 16.42 -29.58
CA LEU A 382 -8.32 16.36 -28.54
C LEU A 382 -8.26 14.97 -27.91
N GLY A 383 -8.12 14.89 -26.59
CA GLY A 383 -7.91 13.63 -25.89
C GLY A 383 -8.73 13.44 -24.64
N MET A 384 -9.07 12.19 -24.35
CA MET A 384 -9.62 11.75 -23.07
C MET A 384 -8.83 10.56 -22.56
N SER A 385 -8.55 10.53 -21.26
CA SER A 385 -7.85 9.43 -20.63
C SER A 385 -8.50 9.07 -19.31
N PHE A 386 -8.64 7.77 -19.07
CA PHE A 386 -9.23 7.17 -17.89
C PHE A 386 -8.19 6.26 -17.28
N SER A 387 -7.82 6.51 -16.03
CA SER A 387 -6.78 5.74 -15.36
C SER A 387 -7.18 5.41 -13.93
N ARG A 388 -6.74 4.26 -13.43
CA ARG A 388 -6.89 3.89 -12.03
C ARG A 388 -5.67 3.10 -11.58
N SER A 389 -5.15 3.43 -10.42
CA SER A 389 -4.09 2.68 -9.76
C SER A 389 -4.51 2.37 -8.33
N ARG A 390 -4.39 1.11 -7.93
CA ARG A 390 -4.68 0.65 -6.58
C ARG A 390 -3.49 -0.16 -6.10
N ILE A 391 -2.95 0.19 -4.94
CA ILE A 391 -1.77 -0.46 -4.37
C ILE A 391 -2.05 -0.76 -2.90
N ARG A 392 -1.68 -1.96 -2.45
CA ARG A 392 -1.73 -2.35 -1.03
C ARG A 392 -0.36 -2.82 -0.57
N GLY A 393 0.14 -2.22 0.52
CA GLY A 393 1.44 -2.53 1.10
C GLY A 393 2.52 -1.51 0.73
N ASN A 394 3.78 -1.90 0.90
CA ASN A 394 4.93 -1.01 0.84
C ASN A 394 5.53 -0.93 -0.58
N SER A 395 6.81 -0.55 -0.68
CA SER A 395 7.59 -0.37 -1.91
C SER A 395 7.62 -1.58 -2.85
N MET A 396 7.33 -2.79 -2.35
CA MET A 396 7.13 -4.01 -3.14
C MET A 396 5.76 -4.63 -2.79
N PRO A 397 4.67 -4.16 -3.42
CA PRO A 397 3.31 -4.52 -3.02
C PRO A 397 2.96 -5.97 -3.40
N LEU A 398 2.21 -6.67 -2.54
CA LEU A 398 1.68 -8.02 -2.79
C LEU A 398 0.36 -8.01 -3.58
N TRP A 399 -0.31 -6.87 -3.58
CA TRP A 399 -1.52 -6.64 -4.35
C TRP A 399 -1.46 -5.23 -4.93
N ALA A 400 -1.55 -5.14 -6.24
CA ALA A 400 -1.72 -3.86 -6.92
C ALA A 400 -2.33 -4.08 -8.30
N ASP A 401 -3.00 -3.06 -8.82
CA ASP A 401 -3.36 -3.04 -10.22
C ASP A 401 -3.40 -1.62 -10.77
N ARG A 402 -3.08 -1.53 -12.06
CA ARG A 402 -3.12 -0.31 -12.86
C ARG A 402 -3.93 -0.57 -14.11
N GLN A 403 -4.78 0.38 -14.45
CA GLN A 403 -5.51 0.42 -15.71
C GLN A 403 -5.37 1.81 -16.30
N ASP A 404 -5.14 1.90 -17.60
CA ASP A 404 -5.20 3.15 -18.34
C ASP A 404 -5.80 2.94 -19.73
N ILE A 405 -6.65 3.87 -20.14
CA ILE A 405 -7.29 3.93 -21.46
C ILE A 405 -7.17 5.37 -21.93
N THR A 406 -6.66 5.59 -23.14
CA THR A 406 -6.52 6.92 -23.73
C THR A 406 -7.05 6.91 -25.16
N ILE A 407 -7.80 7.95 -25.50
CA ILE A 407 -8.35 8.20 -26.83
C ILE A 407 -7.85 9.59 -27.24
N GLU A 408 -7.25 9.71 -28.42
CA GLU A 408 -6.86 10.98 -29.02
C GLU A 408 -7.43 11.09 -30.44
N TYR A 409 -7.85 12.29 -30.81
CA TYR A 409 -8.36 12.61 -32.14
C TYR A 409 -7.67 13.85 -32.69
N GLY A 410 -7.12 13.75 -33.90
CA GLY A 410 -6.56 14.86 -34.68
C GLY A 410 -7.26 14.96 -36.03
N ASP A 411 -7.51 16.19 -36.47
CA ASP A 411 -8.12 16.46 -37.77
C ASP A 411 -7.43 17.67 -38.45
N PRO A 412 -7.27 17.67 -39.79
CA PRO A 412 -6.72 18.81 -40.52
C PRO A 412 -7.47 20.12 -40.35
N SER A 413 -8.78 20.09 -40.14
CA SER A 413 -9.57 21.29 -39.79
C SER A 413 -9.18 21.91 -38.44
N LEU A 414 -8.49 21.14 -37.59
CA LEU A 414 -8.03 21.54 -36.26
C LEU A 414 -6.52 21.79 -36.20
N LEU A 415 -5.82 21.92 -37.34
CA LEU A 415 -4.35 22.10 -37.44
C LEU A 415 -3.50 20.81 -37.33
N SER A 416 -4.07 19.63 -37.60
CA SER A 416 -3.29 18.38 -37.68
C SER A 416 -2.91 18.02 -39.12
N ASP A 417 -1.70 17.51 -39.37
CA ASP A 417 -1.26 17.21 -40.75
C ASP A 417 -2.06 16.10 -41.44
N THR A 418 -2.67 15.22 -40.65
CA THR A 418 -3.55 14.16 -41.11
C THR A 418 -4.65 13.86 -40.09
N ARG A 419 -5.74 13.27 -40.56
CA ARG A 419 -6.77 12.76 -39.67
C ARG A 419 -6.28 11.48 -39.00
N VAL A 420 -6.37 11.44 -37.67
CA VAL A 420 -5.98 10.28 -36.87
C VAL A 420 -6.88 10.11 -35.66
N THR A 421 -7.30 8.87 -35.41
CA THR A 421 -7.85 8.45 -34.12
C THR A 421 -6.89 7.47 -33.49
N ARG A 422 -6.35 7.80 -32.31
CA ARG A 422 -5.38 6.99 -31.57
C ARG A 422 -6.03 6.43 -30.32
N LEU A 423 -5.95 5.12 -30.15
CA LEU A 423 -6.41 4.39 -28.97
C LEU A 423 -5.21 3.76 -28.27
N LEU A 424 -5.12 3.91 -26.96
CA LEU A 424 -4.12 3.28 -26.09
C LEU A 424 -4.85 2.63 -24.93
N ALA A 425 -4.51 1.39 -24.58
CA ALA A 425 -5.04 0.71 -23.43
C ALA A 425 -3.95 -0.13 -22.77
N GLY A 426 -3.80 0.01 -21.46
CA GLY A 426 -2.82 -0.72 -20.66
C GLY A 426 -3.46 -1.26 -19.38
N THR A 427 -3.09 -2.47 -18.99
CA THR A 427 -3.42 -2.98 -17.67
C THR A 427 -2.31 -3.83 -17.09
N ALA A 428 -2.06 -3.66 -15.80
CA ALA A 428 -1.08 -4.44 -15.08
C ALA A 428 -1.62 -4.85 -13.70
N TRP A 429 -1.33 -6.07 -13.30
CA TRP A 429 -1.88 -6.72 -12.11
C TRP A 429 -0.76 -7.41 -11.34
N ILE A 430 -0.68 -7.14 -10.05
CA ILE A 430 0.16 -7.86 -9.09
C ILE A 430 -0.77 -8.61 -8.15
N ARG A 431 -0.61 -9.92 -8.05
CA ARG A 431 -1.36 -10.77 -7.12
C ARG A 431 -0.42 -11.74 -6.43
N SER A 432 -0.68 -12.03 -5.15
CA SER A 432 0.11 -12.97 -4.37
C SER A 432 -0.75 -14.11 -3.82
N ILE A 433 -0.14 -15.28 -3.68
CA ILE A 433 -0.70 -16.45 -2.98
C ILE A 433 0.18 -16.70 -1.76
N GLY A 434 -0.39 -16.54 -0.58
CA GLY A 434 0.41 -16.47 0.65
C GLY A 434 1.42 -15.32 0.62
N ASN A 435 2.51 -15.47 1.38
CA ASN A 435 3.53 -14.42 1.53
C ASN A 435 4.75 -14.59 0.61
N ASN A 436 4.85 -15.71 -0.10
CA ASN A 436 6.06 -16.10 -0.83
C ASN A 436 5.86 -16.23 -2.34
N HIS A 437 4.63 -16.25 -2.84
CA HIS A 437 4.34 -16.38 -4.27
C HIS A 437 3.70 -15.10 -4.78
N ARG A 438 4.24 -14.54 -5.86
CA ARG A 438 3.76 -13.31 -6.46
C ARG A 438 3.74 -13.45 -7.98
N GLY A 439 2.66 -13.02 -8.60
CA GLY A 439 2.47 -13.01 -10.04
C GLY A 439 2.25 -11.59 -10.53
N ILE A 440 2.87 -11.26 -11.64
CA ILE A 440 2.68 -10.02 -12.38
C ILE A 440 2.15 -10.38 -13.76
N PHE A 441 1.09 -9.69 -14.16
CA PHE A 441 0.52 -9.80 -15.49
C PHE A 441 0.35 -8.40 -16.06
N ARG A 442 0.85 -8.15 -17.27
CA ARG A 442 0.72 -6.88 -17.98
C ARG A 442 0.23 -7.15 -19.40
N ILE A 443 -0.69 -6.32 -19.87
CA ILE A 443 -1.10 -6.23 -21.27
C ILE A 443 -1.10 -4.75 -21.66
N ASP A 444 -0.52 -4.42 -22.80
CA ASP A 444 -0.61 -3.10 -23.42
C ASP A 444 -1.01 -3.26 -24.89
N ALA A 445 -1.88 -2.36 -25.37
CA ALA A 445 -2.34 -2.33 -26.74
C ALA A 445 -2.48 -0.89 -27.23
N GLY A 446 -2.26 -0.68 -28.53
CA GLY A 446 -2.40 0.62 -29.17
C GLY A 446 -2.80 0.49 -30.63
N ALA A 447 -3.56 1.47 -31.11
CA ALA A 447 -4.04 1.53 -32.49
C ALA A 447 -4.10 2.97 -33.00
N ASN A 448 -3.55 3.20 -34.19
CA ASN A 448 -3.64 4.45 -34.93
C ASN A 448 -4.48 4.24 -36.19
N PHE A 449 -5.73 4.71 -36.17
CA PHE A 449 -6.57 4.80 -37.35
C PHE A 449 -6.31 6.13 -38.05
N ALA A 450 -5.33 6.16 -38.94
CA ALA A 450 -4.90 7.36 -39.66
C ALA A 450 -5.13 7.24 -41.17
N GLU A 451 -5.57 8.33 -41.80
CA GLU A 451 -5.72 8.41 -43.27
C GLU A 451 -4.36 8.49 -43.98
N GLY A 452 -3.32 9.00 -43.30
CA GLY A 452 -1.94 9.03 -43.80
C GLY A 452 -0.95 8.68 -42.68
N PHE A 453 -0.51 7.42 -42.63
CA PHE A 453 0.39 6.92 -41.57
C PHE A 453 1.80 7.51 -41.67
N ASP A 454 2.28 7.71 -42.88
CA ASP A 454 3.53 8.36 -43.24
C ASP A 454 3.63 9.80 -42.71
N LYS A 455 2.50 10.49 -42.57
CA LYS A 455 2.41 11.83 -41.96
C LYS A 455 2.42 11.83 -40.44
N LEU A 456 2.26 10.68 -39.79
CA LEU A 456 2.37 10.63 -38.33
C LEU A 456 3.85 10.74 -37.96
N PRO A 457 4.25 11.65 -37.07
CA PRO A 457 5.61 11.69 -36.60
C PRO A 457 5.91 10.50 -35.68
N PRO A 458 7.18 10.12 -35.50
CA PRO A 458 7.56 8.92 -34.76
C PRO A 458 7.03 8.84 -33.33
N SER A 459 6.77 9.96 -32.65
CA SER A 459 6.15 9.96 -31.31
C SER A 459 4.69 9.48 -31.27
N LEU A 460 3.99 9.55 -32.41
CA LEU A 460 2.63 9.03 -32.55
C LEU A 460 2.63 7.58 -33.04
N ARG A 461 3.72 7.08 -33.62
CA ARG A 461 3.88 5.68 -34.06
C ARG A 461 4.21 4.76 -32.89
N PHE A 462 4.04 3.45 -33.10
CA PHE A 462 4.36 2.44 -32.09
C PHE A 462 5.65 1.67 -32.39
N PHE A 463 6.37 1.35 -31.32
CA PHE A 463 7.58 0.53 -31.35
C PHE A 463 7.55 -0.38 -30.11
N ALA A 464 7.91 -1.65 -30.27
CA ALA A 464 8.04 -2.60 -29.17
C ALA A 464 9.52 -2.95 -28.91
N GLY A 465 9.82 -3.58 -27.77
CA GLY A 465 11.18 -3.92 -27.35
C GLY A 465 11.71 -3.06 -26.20
N GLY A 466 12.51 -3.68 -25.32
CA GLY A 466 13.12 -3.08 -24.15
C GLY A 466 12.58 -3.61 -22.83
N ASP A 467 13.04 -3.03 -21.71
CA ASP A 467 12.76 -3.48 -20.34
C ASP A 467 11.26 -3.55 -19.95
N SER A 468 10.41 -2.83 -20.66
CA SER A 468 9.01 -2.57 -20.28
C SER A 468 7.99 -3.50 -20.91
N ASN A 469 8.30 -4.17 -22.03
CA ASN A 469 7.35 -5.05 -22.72
C ASN A 469 7.97 -6.34 -23.29
N LEU A 470 9.11 -6.27 -23.97
CA LEU A 470 9.77 -7.38 -24.64
C LEU A 470 11.25 -7.38 -24.28
N ARG A 471 11.57 -7.92 -23.11
CA ARG A 471 12.89 -7.76 -22.47
C ARG A 471 14.03 -8.41 -23.23
N GLY A 472 13.77 -9.42 -24.04
CA GLY A 472 14.79 -10.05 -24.89
C GLY A 472 15.22 -9.22 -26.10
N TYR A 473 14.60 -8.07 -26.36
CA TYR A 473 14.85 -7.23 -27.53
C TYR A 473 15.37 -5.85 -27.11
N GLY A 474 16.02 -5.15 -28.04
CA GLY A 474 16.52 -3.80 -27.79
C GLY A 474 15.39 -2.80 -27.57
N TYR A 475 15.69 -1.68 -26.91
CA TYR A 475 14.75 -0.58 -26.73
C TYR A 475 14.16 -0.15 -28.07
N LYS A 476 12.82 -0.23 -28.21
CA LYS A 476 12.08 0.17 -29.42
C LYS A 476 12.56 -0.47 -30.73
N SER A 477 13.17 -1.66 -30.67
CA SER A 477 13.78 -2.30 -31.84
C SER A 477 12.82 -3.10 -32.72
N ILE A 478 11.53 -3.18 -32.38
CA ILE A 478 10.52 -3.96 -33.12
C ILE A 478 9.50 -3.00 -33.74
N SER A 479 9.47 -2.98 -35.07
CA SER A 479 8.44 -2.36 -35.91
C SER A 479 8.63 -2.79 -37.37
N PRO A 480 7.69 -2.50 -38.29
CA PRO A 480 7.91 -2.66 -39.72
C PRO A 480 9.10 -1.84 -40.21
N THR A 481 9.80 -2.34 -41.22
CA THR A 481 10.96 -1.68 -41.82
C THR A 481 10.67 -1.16 -43.23
N ASP A 482 11.43 -0.16 -43.68
CA ASP A 482 11.41 0.30 -45.06
C ASP A 482 12.32 -0.54 -45.96
N SER A 483 12.42 -0.17 -47.25
CA SER A 483 13.26 -0.87 -48.23
C SER A 483 14.77 -0.84 -47.91
N SER A 484 15.23 0.05 -47.04
CA SER A 484 16.61 0.10 -46.56
C SER A 484 16.86 -0.79 -45.33
N GLY A 485 15.79 -1.32 -44.74
CA GLY A 485 15.83 -2.08 -43.50
C GLY A 485 15.68 -1.21 -42.25
N ALA A 486 15.47 0.10 -42.38
CA ALA A 486 15.31 1.02 -41.26
C ALA A 486 13.91 0.91 -40.65
N LEU A 487 13.79 1.04 -39.33
CA LEU A 487 12.52 1.00 -38.60
C LEU A 487 11.64 2.19 -39.00
N THR A 488 10.37 1.91 -39.32
CA THR A 488 9.40 2.95 -39.71
C THR A 488 8.40 3.27 -38.60
N GLY A 489 8.30 2.41 -37.58
CA GLY A 489 7.23 2.44 -36.59
C GLY A 489 5.95 1.80 -37.12
N ALA A 490 5.01 1.54 -36.21
CA ALA A 490 3.80 0.78 -36.51
C ALA A 490 2.49 1.54 -36.24
N LYS A 491 1.43 1.11 -36.93
CA LYS A 491 0.03 1.54 -36.69
C LYS A 491 -0.56 0.91 -35.44
N TYR A 492 -0.17 -0.31 -35.12
CA TYR A 492 -0.71 -1.09 -34.02
C TYR A 492 0.42 -1.62 -33.13
N ILE A 493 0.12 -1.83 -31.86
CA ILE A 493 0.98 -2.54 -30.92
C ILE A 493 0.11 -3.40 -30.01
N ALA A 494 0.60 -4.59 -29.70
CA ALA A 494 0.04 -5.41 -28.63
C ALA A 494 1.17 -6.17 -27.95
N THR A 495 1.27 -6.04 -26.62
CA THR A 495 2.29 -6.71 -25.81
C THR A 495 1.68 -7.29 -24.54
N SER A 496 2.21 -8.40 -24.08
CA SER A 496 1.80 -9.10 -22.88
C SER A 496 3.03 -9.65 -22.15
N THR A 497 3.04 -9.49 -20.82
CA THR A 497 4.07 -10.04 -19.93
C THR A 497 3.40 -10.86 -18.85
N LEU A 498 3.90 -12.08 -18.64
CA LEU A 498 3.62 -12.89 -17.48
C LEU A 498 4.92 -13.09 -16.69
N GLU A 499 4.92 -12.72 -15.42
CA GLU A 499 6.07 -12.89 -14.53
C GLU A 499 5.64 -13.55 -13.22
N TYR A 500 6.40 -14.55 -12.80
CA TYR A 500 6.26 -15.22 -11.52
C TYR A 500 7.48 -14.91 -10.65
N GLN A 501 7.23 -14.57 -9.40
CA GLN A 501 8.24 -14.26 -8.41
C GLN A 501 8.05 -15.13 -7.16
N TYR A 502 9.16 -15.66 -6.66
CA TYR A 502 9.19 -16.46 -5.43
C TYR A 502 10.13 -15.83 -4.40
N ARG A 503 9.65 -15.67 -3.16
CA ARG A 503 10.41 -15.10 -2.05
C ARG A 503 11.44 -16.12 -1.56
N ILE A 504 12.71 -15.85 -1.81
CA ILE A 504 13.82 -16.73 -1.42
C ILE A 504 14.19 -16.48 0.02
N TYR A 505 14.39 -15.21 0.39
CA TYR A 505 14.79 -14.81 1.74
C TYR A 505 14.45 -13.35 2.00
N GLN A 506 13.64 -13.07 3.02
CA GLN A 506 13.22 -11.71 3.36
C GLN A 506 12.83 -10.93 2.10
N ASP A 507 13.41 -9.78 1.81
CA ASP A 507 13.02 -8.95 0.66
C ASP A 507 13.67 -9.35 -0.67
N TRP A 508 14.30 -10.53 -0.75
CA TRP A 508 14.89 -11.08 -1.98
C TRP A 508 13.95 -12.09 -2.65
N TRP A 509 13.71 -11.87 -3.94
CA TRP A 509 12.86 -12.73 -4.76
C TRP A 509 13.61 -13.18 -6.01
N GLY A 510 13.41 -14.44 -6.39
CA GLY A 510 13.71 -14.92 -7.73
C GLY A 510 12.52 -14.69 -8.64
N ALA A 511 12.76 -14.33 -9.90
CA ALA A 511 11.73 -14.09 -10.90
C ALA A 511 11.97 -14.96 -12.14
N ALA A 512 10.89 -15.38 -12.78
CA ALA A 512 10.89 -15.98 -14.11
C ALA A 512 9.76 -15.31 -14.92
N PHE A 513 10.01 -15.04 -16.19
CA PHE A 513 9.04 -14.30 -17.01
C PHE A 513 8.98 -14.76 -18.45
N TYR A 514 7.86 -14.45 -19.07
CA TYR A 514 7.58 -14.69 -20.48
C TYR A 514 6.86 -13.48 -21.06
N ASP A 515 7.44 -12.91 -22.10
CA ASP A 515 6.94 -11.74 -22.80
C ASP A 515 6.56 -12.13 -24.24
N VAL A 516 5.45 -11.58 -24.74
CA VAL A 516 4.97 -11.78 -26.10
C VAL A 516 4.43 -10.47 -26.62
N GLY A 517 4.74 -10.12 -27.86
CA GLY A 517 4.15 -8.93 -28.45
C GLY A 517 4.65 -8.65 -29.86
N ASP A 518 4.10 -7.59 -30.42
CA ASP A 518 4.52 -7.06 -31.72
C ASP A 518 4.08 -5.61 -31.90
N ALA A 519 4.76 -4.90 -32.81
CA ALA A 519 4.34 -3.63 -33.36
C ALA A 519 4.21 -3.79 -34.88
N PHE A 520 2.99 -3.65 -35.41
CA PHE A 520 2.64 -4.08 -36.77
C PHE A 520 1.72 -3.09 -37.52
N ASN A 521 1.68 -3.23 -38.84
CA ASN A 521 0.79 -2.44 -39.72
C ASN A 521 -0.39 -3.24 -40.26
N ASP A 522 -0.19 -4.51 -40.62
CA ASP A 522 -1.21 -5.34 -41.28
C ASP A 522 -1.47 -6.64 -40.49
N SER A 523 -0.45 -7.50 -40.35
CA SER A 523 -0.53 -8.76 -39.60
C SER A 523 0.37 -8.75 -38.37
N PHE A 524 -0.11 -9.35 -37.29
CA PHE A 524 0.65 -9.54 -36.06
C PHE A 524 1.72 -10.64 -36.24
N GLU A 525 2.99 -10.27 -36.13
CA GLU A 525 4.13 -11.16 -36.13
C GLU A 525 4.63 -11.40 -34.71
N VAL A 526 4.30 -12.57 -34.17
CA VAL A 526 4.64 -12.96 -32.80
C VAL A 526 6.16 -12.82 -32.53
N LYS A 527 6.55 -11.90 -31.63
CA LYS A 527 7.89 -11.86 -31.02
C LYS A 527 7.79 -12.28 -29.56
N ARG A 528 8.69 -13.16 -29.13
CA ARG A 528 8.68 -13.74 -27.78
C ARG A 528 10.02 -13.55 -27.09
N SER A 529 10.00 -13.33 -25.79
CA SER A 529 11.19 -13.43 -24.95
C SER A 529 10.90 -14.10 -23.62
N THR A 530 11.91 -14.73 -23.04
CA THR A 530 11.83 -15.38 -21.73
C THR A 530 13.06 -15.05 -20.92
N GLY A 531 12.98 -15.20 -19.60
CA GLY A 531 14.14 -14.95 -18.77
C GLY A 531 13.91 -15.18 -17.29
N PHE A 532 14.97 -14.90 -16.55
CA PHE A 532 14.99 -14.97 -15.09
C PHE A 532 15.54 -13.68 -14.51
N GLY A 533 15.20 -13.40 -13.27
CA GLY A 533 15.67 -12.19 -12.61
C GLY A 533 15.74 -12.29 -11.10
N VAL A 534 16.38 -11.29 -10.51
CA VAL A 534 16.41 -11.07 -9.07
C VAL A 534 15.64 -9.80 -8.76
N ARG A 535 14.85 -9.83 -7.69
CA ARG A 535 14.17 -8.65 -7.14
C ARG A 535 14.63 -8.43 -5.72
N TRP A 536 14.88 -7.17 -5.38
CA TRP A 536 15.10 -6.76 -4.00
C TRP A 536 14.13 -5.63 -3.63
N GLY A 537 13.27 -5.90 -2.66
CA GLY A 537 12.35 -4.91 -2.10
C GLY A 537 13.10 -3.90 -1.23
N SER A 538 13.68 -2.88 -1.85
CA SER A 538 14.37 -1.82 -1.12
C SER A 538 13.37 -0.79 -0.53
N PRO A 539 13.80 0.03 0.45
CA PRO A 539 12.97 1.14 0.94
C PRO A 539 12.54 2.15 -0.14
N LEU A 540 13.28 2.24 -1.25
CA LEU A 540 13.05 3.20 -2.33
C LEU A 540 12.21 2.63 -3.49
N GLY A 541 11.85 1.34 -3.45
CA GLY A 541 11.20 0.63 -4.56
C GLY A 541 11.85 -0.72 -4.85
N ALA A 542 11.24 -1.49 -5.76
CA ALA A 542 11.83 -2.74 -6.21
C ALA A 542 13.08 -2.46 -7.06
N VAL A 543 14.19 -3.11 -6.71
CA VAL A 543 15.37 -3.24 -7.58
C VAL A 543 15.21 -4.52 -8.38
N ARG A 544 15.36 -4.45 -9.70
CA ARG A 544 15.20 -5.60 -10.61
C ARG A 544 16.44 -5.77 -11.45
N LEU A 545 16.95 -7.00 -11.50
CA LEU A 545 18.00 -7.42 -12.42
C LEU A 545 17.44 -8.56 -13.27
N ASP A 546 17.31 -8.38 -14.57
CA ASP A 546 16.72 -9.35 -15.50
C ASP A 546 17.72 -9.81 -16.56
N PHE A 547 17.77 -11.12 -16.76
CA PHE A 547 18.52 -11.81 -17.80
C PHE A 547 17.48 -12.35 -18.80
N ALA A 548 17.43 -11.77 -19.99
CA ALA A 548 16.37 -12.01 -20.95
C ALA A 548 16.91 -12.55 -22.28
N TRP A 549 16.18 -13.46 -22.90
CA TRP A 549 16.48 -14.04 -24.21
C TRP A 549 15.31 -13.86 -25.17
N GLY A 550 15.55 -13.21 -26.32
CA GLY A 550 14.62 -13.14 -27.45
C GLY A 550 14.60 -14.46 -28.21
N LEU A 551 13.45 -15.13 -28.24
CA LEU A 551 13.28 -16.45 -28.87
C LEU A 551 13.15 -16.37 -30.40
N ASP A 552 12.82 -15.19 -30.91
CA ASP A 552 12.63 -14.88 -32.33
C ASP A 552 13.60 -13.76 -32.77
N ALA A 553 14.66 -13.51 -31.98
CA ALA A 553 15.69 -12.53 -32.28
C ALA A 553 16.72 -13.08 -33.29
N SER A 554 17.39 -12.18 -34.02
CA SER A 554 18.47 -12.55 -34.94
C SER A 554 19.69 -13.09 -34.19
N GLU A 555 20.41 -14.01 -34.82
CA GLU A 555 21.61 -14.62 -34.23
C GLU A 555 22.60 -13.57 -33.71
N GLY A 556 23.04 -13.74 -32.45
CA GLY A 556 23.98 -12.84 -31.77
C GLY A 556 23.35 -11.64 -31.05
N SER A 557 22.03 -11.46 -31.13
CA SER A 557 21.30 -10.35 -30.48
C SER A 557 20.30 -10.79 -29.42
N GLU A 558 20.26 -12.09 -29.12
CA GLU A 558 19.21 -12.76 -28.34
C GLU A 558 19.24 -12.36 -26.87
N PHE A 559 20.42 -12.09 -26.31
CA PHE A 559 20.57 -11.82 -24.88
C PHE A 559 20.53 -10.33 -24.53
N LYS A 560 19.78 -9.98 -23.49
CA LYS A 560 19.71 -8.64 -22.88
C LYS A 560 19.80 -8.72 -21.36
N LEU A 561 20.39 -7.67 -20.78
CA LEU A 561 20.49 -7.49 -19.34
C LEU A 561 19.81 -6.17 -18.96
N HIS A 562 18.86 -6.23 -18.03
CA HIS A 562 18.15 -5.04 -17.55
C HIS A 562 18.40 -4.85 -16.06
N PHE A 563 18.73 -3.62 -15.68
CA PHE A 563 18.74 -3.21 -14.29
C PHE A 563 17.76 -2.05 -14.13
N THR A 564 16.82 -2.16 -13.18
CA THR A 564 15.84 -1.10 -12.95
C THR A 564 15.62 -0.90 -11.46
N LEU A 565 15.49 0.36 -11.08
CA LEU A 565 15.07 0.78 -9.75
C LEU A 565 13.80 1.63 -9.90
N GLY A 566 12.78 1.31 -9.11
CA GLY A 566 11.53 2.06 -9.06
C GLY A 566 10.31 1.17 -8.87
N PRO A 567 9.10 1.75 -8.94
CA PRO A 567 7.87 0.98 -8.88
C PRO A 567 7.73 0.03 -10.08
N GLU A 568 7.05 -1.09 -9.87
CA GLU A 568 6.82 -2.11 -10.90
C GLU A 568 5.61 -1.81 -11.81
N LEU A 569 4.66 -0.98 -11.34
CA LEU A 569 3.45 -0.57 -12.07
C LEU A 569 3.39 0.94 -12.33
#